data_AF-A0A7S3W134-F1
#
_entry.id   AF-A0A7S3W134-F1
#
_cell.length_a   1.000
_cell.length_b   1.000
_cell.length_c   1.000
_cell.angle_alpha   90.00
_cell.angle_beta   90.00
_cell.angle_gamma   90.00
#
_symmetry.space_group_name_H-M   'P 1'
#
loop_
_entity.id
_entity.type
_entity.pdbx_description
1 polymer ?
#
loop_
_entity_poly.entity_id
_entity_poly.type
_entity_poly.pdbx_seq_one_letter_code
_entity_poly.pdbx_strand_id
1 'polypeptide(L)'
;MAGRPMLSGNKTLAEADPEMAKLVEQEKARQMRSIELIASENFTSRAVMECLGSALTNKYSEGQPGARYYGGNEVIDKVENLCKSRALDAFGLNEKEWGVNV
;
A
#
# COMPACT_ATOMS: atom_id res chain seq x y z
N MET A 1 -35.34 -6.20 -2.40
CA MET A 1 -33.98 -6.45 -2.91
C MET A 1 -33.33 -7.48 -1.98
N ALA A 2 -33.09 -8.70 -2.46
CA ALA A 2 -32.42 -9.72 -1.66
C ALA A 2 -31.03 -9.21 -1.25
N GLY A 3 -30.75 -9.17 0.05
CA GLY A 3 -29.46 -8.69 0.57
C GLY A 3 -28.34 -9.50 -0.05
N ARG A 4 -27.28 -8.81 -0.50
CA ARG A 4 -26.06 -9.48 -0.99
C ARG A 4 -25.62 -10.50 0.08
N PRO A 5 -25.29 -11.74 -0.30
CA PRO A 5 -24.79 -12.72 0.66
C PRO A 5 -23.54 -12.17 1.36
N MET A 6 -23.44 -12.41 2.66
CA MET A 6 -22.30 -11.99 3.46
C MET A 6 -21.06 -12.76 2.98
N LEU A 7 -20.27 -12.14 2.13
CA LEU A 7 -19.02 -12.72 1.61
C LEU A 7 -18.00 -12.78 2.75
N SER A 8 -17.32 -13.92 2.90
CA SER A 8 -16.30 -14.13 3.95
C SER A 8 -15.19 -13.07 3.93
N GLY A 9 -14.88 -12.50 2.76
CA GLY A 9 -13.85 -11.47 2.58
C GLY A 9 -14.21 -10.07 3.08
N ASN A 10 -15.43 -9.83 3.57
CA ASN A 10 -15.85 -8.51 4.08
C ASN A 10 -15.83 -8.41 5.62
N LYS A 11 -15.47 -9.48 6.31
CA LYS A 11 -15.30 -9.44 7.77
C LYS A 11 -14.10 -8.54 8.12
N THR A 12 -14.20 -7.84 9.23
CA THR A 12 -13.05 -7.14 9.80
C THR A 12 -12.00 -8.15 10.29
N LEU A 13 -10.74 -7.71 10.44
CA LEU A 13 -9.68 -8.57 11.01
C LEU A 13 -10.10 -9.15 12.37
N ALA A 14 -10.72 -8.34 13.23
CA ALA A 14 -11.16 -8.76 14.55
C ALA A 14 -12.24 -9.86 14.52
N GLU A 15 -13.06 -9.94 13.47
CA GLU A 15 -14.08 -10.98 13.31
C GLU A 15 -13.55 -12.21 12.57
N ALA A 16 -12.64 -12.01 11.62
CA ALA A 16 -12.06 -13.09 10.82
C ALA A 16 -10.95 -13.84 11.57
N ASP A 17 -10.11 -13.09 12.30
CA ASP A 17 -8.96 -13.58 13.06
C ASP A 17 -8.74 -12.71 14.33
N PRO A 18 -9.47 -13.00 15.43
CA PRO A 18 -9.36 -12.26 16.67
C PRO A 18 -7.98 -12.35 17.34
N GLU A 19 -7.25 -13.45 17.12
CA GLU A 19 -5.92 -13.66 17.67
C GLU A 19 -4.93 -12.70 17.02
N MET A 20 -4.95 -12.59 15.69
CA MET A 20 -4.11 -11.64 14.96
C MET A 20 -4.48 -10.19 15.30
N ALA A 21 -5.78 -9.86 15.38
CA ALA A 21 -6.21 -8.52 15.77
C ALA A 21 -5.66 -8.11 17.15
N LYS A 22 -5.62 -9.04 18.10
CA LYS A 22 -5.04 -8.82 19.43
C LYS A 22 -3.53 -8.56 19.35
N LEU A 23 -2.80 -9.33 18.55
CA LEU A 23 -1.35 -9.13 18.36
C LEU A 23 -1.04 -7.76 17.72
N VAL A 24 -1.83 -7.32 16.75
CA VAL A 24 -1.68 -5.99 16.13
C VAL A 24 -1.85 -4.87 17.16
N GLU A 25 -2.88 -4.94 18.01
CA GLU A 25 -3.07 -3.93 19.06
C GLU A 25 -1.98 -3.98 20.15
N GLN A 26 -1.44 -5.17 20.45
CA GLN A 26 -0.29 -5.31 21.35
C GLN A 26 0.96 -4.64 20.78
N GLU A 27 1.26 -4.83 19.49
CA GLU A 27 2.41 -4.18 18.85
C GLU A 27 2.24 -2.67 18.76
N LYS A 28 1.05 -2.19 18.42
CA LYS A 28 0.73 -0.76 18.46
C LYS A 28 0.96 -0.17 19.85
N ALA A 29 0.51 -0.86 20.90
CA ALA A 29 0.75 -0.42 22.27
C ALA A 29 2.23 -0.43 22.65
N ARG A 30 3.01 -1.43 22.19
CA ARG A 30 4.46 -1.49 22.37
C ARG A 30 5.14 -0.27 21.74
N GLN A 31 4.88 0.00 20.47
CA GLN A 31 5.42 1.15 19.73
C GLN A 31 5.10 2.49 20.40
N MET A 32 3.88 2.66 20.92
CA MET A 32 3.47 3.90 21.57
C MET A 32 4.07 4.12 22.97
N ARG A 33 4.54 3.06 23.63
CA ARG A 33 5.00 3.09 25.03
C ARG A 33 6.51 2.91 25.18
N SER A 34 7.22 2.79 24.06
CA SER A 34 8.64 2.49 24.01
C SER A 34 9.39 3.63 23.32
N ILE A 35 10.66 3.81 23.68
CA ILE A 35 11.56 4.72 22.95
C ILE A 35 12.23 3.89 21.86
N GLU A 36 11.77 4.05 20.63
CA GLU A 36 12.32 3.34 19.47
C GLU A 36 13.58 4.06 18.96
N LEU A 37 14.74 3.43 19.15
CA LEU A 37 16.06 4.01 18.82
C LEU A 37 16.75 3.30 17.64
N ILE A 38 16.06 2.40 16.96
CA ILE A 38 16.60 1.73 15.78
C ILE A 38 16.60 2.76 14.64
N ALA A 39 17.81 3.16 14.21
CA ALA A 39 18.00 4.28 13.29
C ALA A 39 17.33 4.12 11.92
N SER A 40 17.02 2.89 11.51
CA SER A 40 16.37 2.58 10.24
C SER A 40 14.85 2.38 10.35
N GLU A 41 14.30 2.36 11.56
CA GLU A 41 12.85 2.29 11.77
C GLU A 41 12.22 3.69 11.73
N ASN A 42 10.94 3.73 11.39
CA ASN A 42 10.18 4.98 11.36
C ASN A 42 8.68 4.72 11.52
N PHE A 43 7.93 5.76 11.89
CA PHE A 43 6.48 5.73 11.94
C PHE A 43 5.91 6.40 10.69
N THR A 44 5.31 5.60 9.80
CA THR A 44 4.68 6.14 8.60
C THR A 44 3.34 6.80 8.90
N SER A 45 2.84 7.58 7.94
CA SER A 45 1.55 8.26 8.08
C SER A 45 0.36 7.31 7.90
N ARG A 46 -0.79 7.69 8.47
CA ARG A 46 -2.05 6.97 8.26
C ARG A 46 -2.45 6.87 6.78
N ALA A 47 -2.22 7.93 6.01
CA ALA A 47 -2.52 7.97 4.58
C ALA A 47 -1.73 6.92 3.79
N VAL A 48 -0.46 6.69 4.14
CA VAL A 48 0.36 5.62 3.52
C VAL A 48 -0.21 4.24 3.84
N MET A 49 -0.59 3.99 5.10
CA MET A 49 -1.21 2.73 5.50
C MET A 49 -2.55 2.46 4.82
N GLU A 50 -3.38 3.48 4.62
CA GLU A 50 -4.66 3.35 3.90
C GLU A 50 -4.47 2.98 2.43
N CYS A 51 -3.47 3.56 1.76
CA CYS A 51 -3.12 3.17 0.40
C CYS A 51 -2.58 1.74 0.33
N LEU A 52 -1.71 1.35 1.27
CA LEU A 52 -1.10 0.02 1.32
C LEU A 52 -2.15 -1.09 1.55
N GLY A 53 -3.15 -0.83 2.41
CA GLY A 53 -4.26 -1.75 2.68
C GLY A 53 -5.43 -1.68 1.68
N SER A 54 -5.22 -1.12 0.49
CA SER A 54 -6.30 -0.86 -0.48
C SER A 54 -6.47 -1.98 -1.51
N ALA A 55 -7.49 -1.83 -2.37
CA ALA A 55 -7.78 -2.77 -3.46
C ALA A 55 -6.68 -2.84 -4.54
N LEU A 56 -5.66 -1.97 -4.50
CA LEU A 56 -4.50 -2.04 -5.40
C LEU A 56 -3.80 -3.40 -5.32
N THR A 57 -3.84 -4.06 -4.16
CA THR A 57 -3.28 -5.40 -3.95
C THR A 57 -3.87 -6.49 -4.85
N ASN A 58 -5.06 -6.27 -5.42
CA ASN A 58 -5.75 -7.28 -6.21
C ASN A 58 -5.24 -7.36 -7.66
N LYS A 59 -4.46 -6.37 -8.12
CA LYS A 59 -4.11 -6.27 -9.53
C LYS A 59 -2.74 -6.86 -9.82
N TYR A 60 -2.72 -7.73 -10.82
CA TYR A 60 -1.50 -8.25 -11.42
C TYR A 60 -1.09 -7.36 -12.62
N SER A 61 0.10 -6.76 -12.57
CA SER A 61 0.49 -5.68 -13.49
C SER A 61 1.92 -5.82 -14.03
N GLU A 62 2.33 -7.04 -14.42
CA GLU A 62 3.65 -7.27 -15.02
C GLU A 62 3.87 -6.40 -16.27
N GLY A 63 5.11 -5.97 -16.45
CA GLY A 63 5.52 -5.02 -17.48
C GLY A 63 5.63 -3.60 -16.95
N GLN A 64 5.71 -2.62 -17.85
CA GLN A 64 5.79 -1.20 -17.52
C GLN A 64 4.48 -0.49 -17.87
N PRO A 65 4.21 0.70 -17.32
CA PRO A 65 3.06 1.51 -17.72
C PRO A 65 3.00 1.68 -19.25
N GLY A 66 1.84 1.43 -19.86
CA GLY A 66 1.66 1.41 -21.31
C GLY A 66 2.23 0.20 -22.06
N ALA A 67 2.96 -0.68 -21.38
CA ALA A 67 3.58 -1.90 -21.92
C ALA A 67 3.39 -3.08 -20.96
N ARG A 68 2.14 -3.34 -20.58
CA ARG A 68 1.75 -4.43 -19.68
C ARG A 68 1.50 -5.72 -20.44
N TYR A 69 1.79 -6.85 -19.79
CA TYR A 69 1.45 -8.18 -20.32
C TYR A 69 -0.04 -8.51 -20.19
N TYR A 70 -0.74 -7.87 -19.25
CA TYR A 70 -2.17 -8.11 -18.97
C TYR A 70 -2.99 -6.83 -19.12
N GLY A 71 -4.27 -6.98 -19.46
CA GLY A 71 -5.24 -5.88 -19.50
C GLY A 71 -5.68 -5.37 -18.11
N GLY A 72 -6.49 -4.31 -18.10
CA GLY A 72 -7.13 -3.76 -16.89
C GLY A 72 -6.21 -2.94 -15.98
N ASN A 73 -5.13 -2.37 -16.52
CA ASN A 73 -4.12 -1.61 -15.77
C ASN A 73 -4.27 -0.09 -15.92
N GLU A 74 -5.41 0.41 -16.40
CA GLU A 74 -5.64 1.82 -16.75
C GLU A 74 -5.45 2.76 -15.55
N VAL A 75 -5.79 2.27 -14.34
CA VAL A 75 -5.59 3.01 -13.08
C VAL A 75 -4.21 2.71 -12.48
N ILE A 76 -3.73 1.47 -12.56
CA ILE A 76 -2.40 1.10 -12.03
C ILE A 76 -1.29 1.88 -12.73
N ASP A 77 -1.39 2.07 -14.05
CA ASP A 77 -0.41 2.85 -14.81
C ASP A 77 -0.38 4.31 -14.37
N LYS A 78 -1.53 4.90 -14.03
CA LYS A 78 -1.60 6.26 -13.46
C LYS A 78 -0.92 6.33 -12.09
N VAL A 79 -1.15 5.32 -11.24
CA VAL A 79 -0.53 5.23 -9.91
C VAL A 79 0.98 5.10 -10.02
N GLU A 80 1.48 4.20 -10.87
CA GLU A 80 2.92 3.96 -11.02
C GLU A 80 3.63 5.17 -11.67
N ASN A 81 3.04 5.77 -12.70
CA ASN A 81 3.59 6.99 -13.31
C ASN A 81 3.64 8.16 -12.32
N LEU A 82 2.59 8.33 -11.49
CA LEU A 82 2.58 9.34 -10.44
C LEU A 82 3.66 9.05 -9.37
N CYS A 83 3.88 7.78 -9.02
CA CYS A 83 4.94 7.37 -8.10
C CYS A 83 6.32 7.72 -8.65
N LYS A 84 6.60 7.36 -9.91
CA LYS A 84 7.87 7.65 -10.59
C LYS A 84 8.16 9.15 -10.69
N SER A 85 7.18 9.94 -11.12
CA SER A 85 7.31 11.41 -11.17
C SER A 85 7.59 11.99 -9.79
N ARG A 86 6.82 11.61 -8.76
CA ARG A 86 7.06 12.07 -7.39
C ARG A 86 8.41 11.63 -6.81
N ALA A 87 8.89 10.45 -7.19
CA ALA A 87 10.21 9.98 -6.77
C ALA A 87 11.32 10.87 -7.34
N LEU A 88 11.28 11.18 -8.64
CA LEU A 88 12.24 12.11 -9.24
C LEU A 88 12.16 13.50 -8.61
N ASP A 89 10.94 14.03 -8.42
CA ASP A 89 10.71 15.33 -7.79
C ASP A 89 11.25 15.39 -6.36
N ALA A 90 11.05 14.33 -5.56
CA ALA A 90 11.50 14.26 -4.18
C ALA A 90 13.04 14.37 -4.03
N PHE A 91 13.79 13.98 -5.06
CA PHE A 91 15.24 14.09 -5.11
C PHE A 91 15.74 15.24 -5.99
N GLY A 92 14.84 16.08 -6.54
CA GLY A 92 15.18 17.21 -7.40
C GLY A 92 15.83 16.79 -8.73
N LEU A 93 15.46 15.62 -9.26
CA LEU A 93 16.06 15.05 -10.47
C LEU A 93 15.29 15.45 -11.73
N ASN A 94 16.04 15.74 -12.80
CA ASN A 94 15.47 15.99 -14.12
C ASN A 94 15.11 14.67 -14.81
N GLU A 95 13.85 14.51 -15.20
CA GLU A 95 13.32 13.31 -15.89
C GLU A 95 14.02 12.99 -17.23
N LYS A 96 14.67 13.97 -17.86
CA LYS A 96 15.42 13.76 -19.10
C LYS A 96 16.80 13.13 -18.86
N GLU A 97 17.30 13.19 -17.64
CA GLU A 97 18.63 12.72 -17.24
C GLU A 97 18.54 11.47 -16.37
N TRP A 98 17.45 11.34 -15.61
CA TRP A 98 17.25 10.26 -14.65
C TRP A 98 15.95 9.50 -14.90
N GLY A 99 16.07 8.18 -14.96
CA GLY A 99 14.94 7.27 -14.85
C GLY A 99 14.83 6.69 -13.45
N VAL A 100 13.67 6.14 -13.10
CA VAL A 100 13.44 5.46 -11.83
C VAL A 100 12.55 4.23 -12.02
N ASN A 101 12.84 3.19 -11.25
CA ASN A 101 11.99 2.01 -11.07
C ASN A 101 11.56 1.99 -9.60
N VAL A 102 10.27 1.77 -9.34
CA VAL A 102 9.62 1.89 -8.02
C VAL A 102 8.85 0.62 -7.69
#